data_AF-A0A7Y2EED6-F1
#
_entry.id   AF-A0A7Y2EED6-F1
#
_cell.length_a   1.000
_cell.length_b   1.000
_cell.length_c   1.000
_cell.angle_alpha   90.00
_cell.angle_beta   90.00
_cell.angle_gamma   90.00
#
_symmetry.space_group_name_H-M   'P 1'
#
loop_
_entity.id
_entity.type
_entity.pdbx_description
1 polymer ?
#
loop_
_entity_poly.entity_id
_entity_poly.type
_entity_poly.pdbx_seq_one_letter_code
_entity_poly.pdbx_strand_id
1 'polypeptide(L)'
;MNTEQTKRPIAHFVGSIPLPDAETVFRTLSGAVGTHVARLPDGETGIRKMWIKFLQDVLADHPAIEVAGDVPPFKFTQWDGVVVRE
;
A
#
# COMPACT_ATOMS: atom_id res chain seq x y z
N MET A 1 26.16 -25.79 10.73
CA MET A 1 24.94 -25.33 10.03
C MET A 1 25.21 -25.47 8.54
N ASN A 2 24.38 -26.25 7.85
CA ASN A 2 24.64 -26.69 6.48
C ASN A 2 24.56 -25.48 5.52
N THR A 3 25.68 -25.14 4.87
CA THR A 3 25.82 -24.00 3.95
C THR A 3 25.12 -24.20 2.60
N GLU A 4 24.45 -25.35 2.44
CA GLU A 4 23.59 -25.75 1.32
C GLU A 4 22.12 -25.35 1.56
N GLN A 5 21.83 -24.27 2.28
CA GLN A 5 20.52 -23.62 2.17
C GLN A 5 20.50 -22.89 0.82
N THR A 6 20.24 -23.71 -0.20
CA THR A 6 20.12 -23.41 -1.62
C THR A 6 19.57 -22.01 -1.91
N LYS A 7 20.12 -21.36 -2.95
CA LYS A 7 19.60 -20.13 -3.58
C LYS A 7 18.18 -20.36 -4.13
N ARG A 8 17.21 -20.63 -3.26
CA ARG A 8 15.81 -20.74 -3.64
C ARG A 8 15.27 -19.33 -3.91
N PRO A 9 14.63 -19.07 -5.07
CA PRO A 9 14.01 -17.78 -5.31
C PRO A 9 12.98 -17.46 -4.23
N ILE A 10 12.97 -16.22 -3.75
CA ILE A 10 11.97 -15.76 -2.78
C ILE A 10 11.02 -14.81 -3.49
N ALA A 11 9.73 -15.09 -3.40
CA ALA A 11 8.68 -14.17 -3.80
C ALA A 11 8.59 -13.03 -2.77
N HIS A 12 8.81 -11.80 -3.22
CA HIS A 12 8.65 -10.59 -2.40
C HIS A 12 7.38 -9.86 -2.82
N PHE A 13 6.34 -9.96 -1.99
CA PHE A 13 5.09 -9.22 -2.17
C PHE A 13 5.21 -7.86 -1.49
N VAL A 14 4.68 -6.82 -2.14
CA VAL A 14 4.78 -5.43 -1.67
C VAL A 14 3.37 -4.89 -1.43
N GLY A 15 3.06 -4.56 -0.18
CA GLY A 15 1.86 -3.79 0.18
C GLY A 15 0.54 -4.44 -0.25
N SER A 16 -0.19 -3.76 -1.14
CA SER A 16 -1.57 -4.08 -1.47
C SER A 16 -1.75 -5.40 -2.22
N ILE A 17 -2.80 -6.15 -1.86
CA ILE A 17 -3.23 -7.36 -2.55
C ILE A 17 -4.76 -7.25 -2.74
N PRO A 18 -5.30 -7.46 -3.96
CA PRO A 18 -6.71 -7.19 -4.28
C PRO A 18 -7.65 -8.29 -3.76
N LEU A 19 -7.58 -8.55 -2.45
CA LEU A 19 -8.37 -9.54 -1.73
C LEU A 19 -9.21 -8.82 -0.65
N PRO A 20 -10.30 -9.45 -0.19
CA PRO A 20 -11.28 -8.79 0.67
C PRO A 20 -10.73 -8.36 2.02
N ASP A 21 -9.86 -9.17 2.62
CA ASP A 21 -9.33 -8.99 3.98
C ASP A 21 -7.93 -9.64 4.14
N ALA A 22 -7.26 -9.29 5.24
CA ALA A 22 -5.91 -9.76 5.52
C ALA A 22 -5.82 -11.28 5.74
N GLU A 23 -6.86 -11.92 6.29
CA GLU A 23 -6.87 -13.37 6.47
C GLU A 23 -6.83 -14.08 5.12
N THR A 24 -7.68 -13.65 4.19
CA THR A 24 -7.73 -14.16 2.82
C THR A 24 -6.39 -13.94 2.12
N VAL A 25 -5.75 -12.78 2.30
CA VAL A 25 -4.40 -12.50 1.78
C VAL A 25 -3.39 -13.51 2.30
N PHE A 26 -3.32 -13.71 3.62
CA PHE A 26 -2.35 -14.64 4.20
C PHE A 26 -2.58 -16.07 3.71
N ARG A 27 -3.82 -16.56 3.71
CA ARG A 27 -4.14 -17.91 3.23
C ARG A 27 -3.80 -18.08 1.76
N THR A 28 -4.19 -17.14 0.91
CA THR A 28 -3.93 -17.20 -0.53
C THR A 28 -2.44 -17.16 -0.85
N LEU A 29 -1.68 -16.23 -0.28
CA LEU A 29 -0.26 -16.10 -0.55
C LEU A 29 0.53 -17.30 0.01
N SER A 30 0.27 -17.72 1.25
CA SER A 30 0.91 -18.91 1.82
C SER A 30 0.64 -20.17 1.01
N GLY A 31 -0.61 -20.35 0.53
CA GLY A 31 -0.97 -21.48 -0.31
C GLY A 31 -0.31 -21.45 -1.70
N ALA A 32 -0.18 -20.26 -2.29
CA ALA A 32 0.34 -20.10 -3.65
C ALA A 32 1.86 -20.30 -3.75
N VAL A 33 2.64 -19.78 -2.79
CA VAL A 33 4.12 -19.79 -2.87
C VAL A 33 4.82 -20.61 -1.80
N GLY A 34 4.11 -21.06 -0.76
CA GLY A 34 4.62 -22.01 0.23
C GLY A 34 5.95 -21.60 0.84
N THR A 35 6.99 -22.42 0.64
CA THR A 35 8.33 -22.18 1.21
C THR A 35 9.13 -21.08 0.49
N HIS A 36 8.59 -20.48 -0.57
CA HIS A 36 9.22 -19.38 -1.32
C HIS A 36 8.82 -17.99 -0.81
N VAL A 37 8.05 -17.87 0.27
CA VAL A 37 7.76 -16.58 0.92
C VAL A 37 8.47 -16.46 2.26
N ALA A 38 9.09 -15.31 2.50
CA ALA A 38 9.75 -14.98 3.77
C ALA A 38 8.94 -14.00 4.62
N ARG A 39 8.07 -13.20 4.02
CA ARG A 39 7.27 -12.14 4.64
C ARG A 39 5.96 -11.99 3.89
N LEU A 40 4.88 -11.70 4.62
CA LEU A 40 3.55 -11.53 4.05
C LEU A 40 3.04 -10.12 4.35
N PRO A 41 2.64 -9.34 3.33
CA PRO A 41 1.84 -8.15 3.57
C PRO A 41 0.41 -8.55 3.95
N ASP A 42 -0.27 -7.69 4.70
CA ASP A 42 -1.69 -7.84 5.04
C ASP A 42 -2.64 -7.45 3.90
N GLY A 43 -2.07 -7.06 2.75
CA GLY A 43 -2.75 -6.68 1.53
C GLY A 43 -3.39 -5.29 1.55
N GLU A 44 -3.16 -4.48 2.58
CA GLU A 44 -3.70 -3.11 2.67
C GLU A 44 -5.21 -3.03 2.41
N THR A 45 -5.93 -4.02 2.95
CA THR A 45 -7.37 -4.21 2.71
C THR A 45 -8.24 -3.17 3.42
N GLY A 46 -9.55 -3.18 3.13
CA GLY A 46 -10.53 -2.28 3.73
C GLY A 46 -10.24 -0.79 3.49
N ILE A 47 -10.18 0.00 4.57
CA ILE A 47 -9.96 1.45 4.53
C ILE A 47 -8.60 1.84 3.93
N ARG A 48 -7.63 0.91 3.93
CA ARG A 48 -6.27 1.16 3.41
C ARG A 48 -6.14 0.95 1.89
N LYS A 49 -7.20 0.54 1.21
CA LYS A 49 -7.20 0.34 -0.26
C LYS A 49 -6.83 1.60 -1.04
N MET A 50 -7.10 2.77 -0.47
CA MET A 50 -6.75 4.08 -1.02
C MET A 50 -5.80 4.77 -0.04
N TRP A 51 -4.49 4.48 -0.14
CA TRP A 51 -3.50 4.93 0.85
C TRP A 51 -3.51 6.46 1.08
N ILE A 52 -3.70 7.26 0.02
CA ILE A 52 -3.79 8.73 0.13
C ILE A 52 -5.01 9.14 0.96
N LYS A 53 -6.18 8.53 0.68
CA LYS A 53 -7.41 8.86 1.39
C LYS A 53 -7.35 8.41 2.85
N PHE A 54 -6.84 7.20 3.09
CA PHE A 54 -6.58 6.70 4.44
C PHE A 54 -5.70 7.67 5.24
N LEU A 55 -4.59 8.14 4.67
CA LEU A 55 -3.73 9.11 5.34
C LEU A 55 -4.42 10.45 5.54
N GLN A 56 -5.19 10.95 4.57
CA GLN A 56 -5.96 12.19 4.74
C GLN A 56 -6.92 12.09 5.94
N ASP A 57 -7.63 10.98 6.09
CA ASP A 57 -8.56 10.78 7.19
C ASP A 57 -7.81 10.71 8.54
N VAL A 58 -6.68 9.99 8.60
CA VAL A 58 -5.84 9.93 9.81
C VAL A 58 -5.26 11.29 10.20
N LEU A 59 -4.81 12.08 9.21
CA LEU A 59 -4.21 13.39 9.46
C LEU A 59 -5.27 14.44 9.84
N ALA A 60 -6.47 14.36 9.26
CA ALA A 60 -7.58 15.27 9.57
C ALA A 60 -8.05 15.16 11.02
N ASP A 61 -7.95 13.98 11.62
CA ASP A 61 -8.31 13.74 13.02
C ASP A 61 -7.20 14.15 14.01
N HIS A 62 -6.01 14.53 13.53
CA HIS A 62 -4.87 14.81 14.39
C HIS A 62 -4.85 16.27 14.89
N PRO A 63 -4.79 16.53 16.21
CA PRO A 63 -4.96 17.88 16.76
C PRO A 63 -3.84 18.87 16.43
N ALA A 64 -2.68 18.37 16.01
CA ALA A 64 -1.55 19.22 15.59
C ALA A 64 -1.56 19.54 14.08
N ILE A 65 -2.59 19.11 13.34
CA ILE A 65 -2.72 19.29 11.90
C ILE A 65 -4.02 20.03 11.61
N GLU A 66 -3.98 20.97 10.68
CA GLU A 66 -5.16 21.69 10.21
C GLU A 66 -5.20 21.76 8.69
N VAL A 67 -6.39 21.97 8.14
CA VAL A 67 -6.56 22.20 6.71
C VAL A 67 -6.12 23.64 6.39
N ALA A 68 -5.13 23.76 5.51
CA ALA A 68 -4.67 25.05 4.99
C ALA A 68 -5.71 25.63 4.01
N GLY A 69 -6.76 26.26 4.54
CA GLY A 69 -7.87 26.79 3.76
C GLY A 69 -7.58 28.06 2.96
N ASP A 70 -6.48 28.75 3.29
CA ASP A 70 -5.98 29.94 2.60
C ASP A 70 -5.04 29.62 1.43
N VAL A 71 -4.64 28.37 1.28
CA VAL A 71 -3.79 27.90 0.18
C VAL A 71 -4.69 27.51 -1.00
N PRO A 72 -4.47 28.07 -2.20
CA PRO A 72 -5.22 27.67 -3.38
C PRO A 72 -5.02 26.18 -3.69
N PRO A 73 -6.03 25.47 -4.22
CA PRO A 73 -5.89 24.06 -4.50
C PRO A 73 -4.73 23.81 -5.48
N PHE A 74 -4.10 22.64 -5.33
CA PHE A 74 -2.98 22.28 -6.19
C PHE A 74 -3.45 22.09 -7.63
N LYS A 75 -2.96 22.97 -8.51
CA LYS A 75 -3.17 22.90 -9.95
C LYS A 75 -2.42 21.72 -10.53
N PHE A 76 -3.15 20.68 -10.92
CA PHE A 76 -2.57 19.46 -11.47
C PHE A 76 -2.33 19.65 -12.97
N THR A 77 -1.08 19.92 -13.33
CA THR A 77 -0.62 20.08 -14.71
C THR A 77 0.12 18.82 -15.14
N GLN A 78 -0.26 18.26 -16.29
CA GLN A 78 0.45 17.15 -16.90
C GLN A 78 1.79 17.59 -17.50
N TRP A 79 2.61 16.61 -17.89
CA TRP A 79 3.93 16.84 -18.48
C TRP A 79 3.90 17.65 -19.79
N ASP A 80 2.76 17.70 -20.48
CA ASP A 80 2.51 18.44 -21.71
C ASP A 80 1.91 19.85 -21.49
N GLY A 81 1.77 20.27 -20.22
CA GLY A 81 1.20 21.56 -19.85
C GLY A 81 -0.32 21.58 -19.75
N VAL A 82 -1.02 20.47 -20.03
CA VAL A 82 -2.47 20.41 -19.90
C VAL A 82 -2.88 20.41 -18.42
N VAL A 83 -3.76 21.33 -18.05
CA VAL A 83 -4.34 21.40 -16.72
C VAL A 83 -5.48 20.39 -16.62
N VAL A 84 -5.35 19.44 -15.70
CA VAL A 84 -6.32 18.36 -15.49
C VAL A 84 -7.27 18.68 -14.35
N ARG A 85 -6.81 19.46 -13.36
CA ARG A 85 -7.62 19.90 -12.23
C ARG A 85 -7.10 21.24 -11.70
N GLU A 86 -8.02 22.16 -11.47
CA GLU A 86 -7.79 23.38 -10.66
C GLU A 86 -8.33 23.21 -9.26
#